data_AF-A0A9W9BWI8-F1
#
_entry.id   AF-A0A9W9BWI8-F1
#
_cell.length_a   1.000
_cell.length_b   1.000
_cell.length_c   1.000
_cell.angle_alpha   90.00
_cell.angle_beta   90.00
_cell.angle_gamma   90.00
#
_symmetry.space_group_name_H-M   'P 1'
#
loop_
_entity.id
_entity.type
_entity.pdbx_description
1 polymer ?
#
loop_
_entity_poly.entity_id
_entity_poly.type
_entity_poly.pdbx_seq_one_letter_code
_entity_poly.pdbx_strand_id
1 'polypeptide(L)'
;MSKRYNLDHFSLGDELRSLVSEEPSGHAARIKTLFLDYELETFRNNLHAGTLGPVHLTPRYVQERVFATACDPENVRMLIDGFPRDAQRWTPFVEFAEPYWMPSRKSLLIVLGVEEEVARERFVRRGRPGDVFHRRFREHTEMITETVEAMEKDGLTTCRLGKESENLQAVVESLAQLLE
;
A
#
# COMPACT_ATOMS: atom_id res chain seq x y z
N MET A 1 -13.14 -8.00 -1.04
CA MET A 1 -12.83 -7.14 -2.20
C MET A 1 -12.04 -7.88 -3.26
N SER A 2 -10.77 -8.24 -3.04
CA SER A 2 -9.93 -8.92 -4.04
C SER A 2 -10.61 -10.12 -4.73
N LYS A 3 -11.06 -11.12 -3.99
CA LYS A 3 -11.76 -12.29 -4.58
C LYS A 3 -13.06 -11.95 -5.34
N ARG A 4 -13.81 -10.94 -4.87
CA ARG A 4 -15.13 -10.59 -5.45
C ARG A 4 -14.98 -9.86 -6.79
N TYR A 5 -13.93 -9.05 -6.93
CA TYR A 5 -13.69 -8.22 -8.11
C TYR A 5 -12.47 -8.67 -8.92
N ASN A 6 -11.97 -9.88 -8.66
CA ASN A 6 -10.77 -10.45 -9.28
C ASN A 6 -9.56 -9.49 -9.26
N LEU A 7 -9.33 -8.83 -8.11
CA LEU A 7 -8.16 -7.96 -7.92
C LEU A 7 -7.01 -8.79 -7.36
N ASP A 8 -5.82 -8.64 -7.93
CA ASP A 8 -4.60 -9.11 -7.28
C ASP A 8 -4.38 -8.30 -5.99
N HIS A 9 -4.12 -8.98 -4.88
CA HIS A 9 -3.96 -8.32 -3.58
C HIS A 9 -2.48 -8.20 -3.22
N PHE A 10 -2.03 -6.97 -3.05
CA PHE A 10 -0.67 -6.61 -2.74
C PHE A 10 -0.59 -5.99 -1.34
N SER A 11 0.01 -6.70 -0.38
CA SER A 11 0.32 -6.20 0.96
C SER A 11 1.80 -5.79 1.02
N LEU A 12 2.09 -4.49 1.03
CA LEU A 12 3.48 -4.00 0.99
C LEU A 12 4.31 -4.57 2.16
N GLY A 13 3.72 -4.66 3.35
CA GLY A 13 4.43 -5.15 4.54
C GLY A 13 4.89 -6.60 4.39
N ASP A 14 4.09 -7.48 3.79
CA ASP A 14 4.46 -8.88 3.57
C ASP A 14 5.50 -9.01 2.46
N GLU A 15 5.32 -8.25 1.38
CA GLU A 15 6.20 -8.22 0.22
C GLU A 15 7.61 -7.72 0.57
N LEU A 16 7.74 -6.64 1.35
CA LEU A 16 9.06 -6.15 1.79
C LEU A 16 9.76 -7.12 2.74
N ARG A 17 9.01 -7.88 3.57
CA ARG A 17 9.60 -8.93 4.41
C ARG A 17 10.12 -10.10 3.56
N SER A 18 9.38 -10.50 2.54
CA SER A 18 9.82 -11.51 1.57
C SER A 18 11.02 -11.01 0.76
N LEU A 19 11.07 -9.73 0.40
CA LEU A 19 12.17 -9.13 -0.37
C LEU A 19 13.53 -9.27 0.34
N VAL A 20 13.57 -9.01 1.65
CA VAL A 20 14.82 -9.01 2.43
C VAL A 20 15.14 -10.35 3.10
N SER A 21 14.28 -11.37 2.92
CA SER A 21 14.57 -12.72 3.44
C SER A 21 15.68 -13.40 2.63
N GLU A 22 16.33 -14.37 3.26
CA GLU A 22 17.32 -15.22 2.59
C GLU A 22 16.69 -16.01 1.44
N GLU A 23 15.46 -16.50 1.65
CA GLU A 23 14.67 -17.24 0.67
C GLU A 23 13.42 -16.41 0.31
N PRO A 24 13.54 -15.44 -0.63
CA PRO A 24 12.39 -14.66 -1.08
C PRO A 24 11.45 -15.57 -1.87
N SER A 25 10.16 -15.25 -1.88
CA SER A 25 9.16 -16.00 -2.63
C SER A 25 8.26 -15.08 -3.49
N GLY A 26 7.58 -15.68 -4.47
CA GLY A 26 6.60 -14.99 -5.31
C GLY A 26 7.19 -13.81 -6.10
N HIS A 27 6.46 -12.69 -6.12
CA HIS A 27 6.90 -11.49 -6.82
C HIS A 27 8.16 -10.87 -6.21
N ALA A 28 8.31 -10.90 -4.88
CA ALA A 28 9.51 -10.41 -4.21
C ALA A 28 10.78 -11.11 -4.69
N ALA A 29 10.76 -12.43 -4.93
CA ALA A 29 11.92 -13.16 -5.46
C ALA A 29 12.34 -12.67 -6.86
N ARG A 30 11.35 -12.42 -7.74
CA ARG A 30 11.59 -11.85 -9.06
C ARG A 30 12.15 -10.43 -8.98
N ILE A 31 11.58 -9.59 -8.12
CA ILE A 31 11.92 -8.17 -8.03
C ILE A 31 13.26 -7.96 -7.31
N LYS A 32 13.66 -8.85 -6.38
CA LYS A 32 14.91 -8.74 -5.61
C LYS A 32 16.14 -8.54 -6.49
N THR A 33 16.17 -9.16 -7.67
CA THR A 33 17.29 -9.06 -8.62
C THR A 33 17.47 -7.68 -9.25
N LEU A 34 16.47 -6.79 -9.11
CA LEU A 34 16.51 -5.42 -9.61
C LEU A 34 17.14 -4.44 -8.61
N PHE A 35 17.41 -4.88 -7.39
CA PHE A 35 17.98 -4.08 -6.32
C PHE A 35 19.42 -4.49 -6.02
N LEU A 36 20.25 -3.49 -5.73
CA LEU A 36 21.62 -3.70 -5.28
C LEU A 36 21.64 -4.12 -3.80
N ASP A 37 22.71 -4.82 -3.39
CA ASP A 37 22.81 -5.34 -2.02
C ASP A 37 22.65 -4.26 -0.95
N TYR A 38 23.20 -3.06 -1.16
CA TYR A 38 23.06 -1.94 -0.21
C TYR A 38 21.63 -1.38 -0.16
N GLU A 39 20.86 -1.48 -1.24
CA GLU A 39 19.45 -1.08 -1.28
C GLU A 39 18.61 -2.08 -0.48
N LEU A 40 18.88 -3.38 -0.64
CA LEU A 40 18.25 -4.45 0.15
C LEU A 40 18.61 -4.33 1.64
N GLU A 41 19.85 -3.98 1.95
CA GLU A 41 20.29 -3.72 3.32
C GLU A 41 19.56 -2.50 3.92
N THR A 42 19.29 -1.47 3.13
CA THR A 42 18.49 -0.32 3.56
C THR A 42 17.07 -0.78 3.95
N PHE A 43 16.40 -1.57 3.10
CA PHE A 43 15.09 -2.14 3.45
C PHE A 43 15.13 -2.98 4.72
N ARG A 44 16.15 -3.82 4.89
CA ARG A 44 16.33 -4.68 6.07
C ARG A 44 16.45 -3.85 7.34
N ASN A 45 17.27 -2.79 7.32
CA ASN A 45 17.45 -1.88 8.44
C ASN A 45 16.16 -1.13 8.79
N ASN A 46 15.42 -0.63 7.81
CA ASN A 46 14.15 0.03 8.06
C ASN A 46 13.11 -0.91 8.70
N LEU A 47 13.02 -2.15 8.21
CA LEU A 47 12.13 -3.17 8.76
C LEU A 47 12.50 -3.54 10.20
N HIS A 48 13.79 -3.74 10.49
CA HIS A 48 14.28 -4.05 11.83
C HIS A 48 14.01 -2.90 12.82
N ALA A 49 14.24 -1.65 12.40
CA ALA A 49 13.93 -0.47 13.19
C ALA A 49 12.41 -0.19 13.33
N GLY A 50 11.57 -0.89 12.54
CA GLY A 50 10.14 -0.64 12.47
C GLY A 50 9.80 0.77 11.98
N THR A 51 10.58 1.26 11.02
CA THR A 51 10.44 2.58 10.36
C THR A 51 9.90 2.42 8.94
N LEU A 52 9.54 3.52 8.28
CA LEU A 52 9.10 3.50 6.89
C LEU A 52 10.24 3.11 5.94
N GLY A 53 9.93 2.34 4.90
CA GLY A 53 10.92 1.96 3.88
C GLY A 53 11.44 3.18 3.10
N PRO A 54 12.59 3.08 2.43
CA PRO A 54 13.21 4.19 1.69
C PRO A 54 12.28 4.90 0.69
N VAL A 55 12.35 6.24 0.63
CA VAL A 55 11.41 7.12 -0.11
C VAL A 55 11.38 6.87 -1.61
N HIS A 56 12.52 6.56 -2.25
CA HIS A 56 12.56 6.29 -3.70
C HIS A 56 12.56 4.80 -4.04
N LEU A 57 13.09 3.95 -3.17
CA LEU A 57 13.16 2.51 -3.41
C LEU A 57 11.81 1.82 -3.16
N THR A 58 11.02 2.26 -2.18
CA THR A 58 9.70 1.67 -1.92
C THR A 58 8.76 1.90 -3.10
N PRO A 59 8.60 3.14 -3.63
CA PRO A 59 7.83 3.37 -4.86
C PRO A 59 8.31 2.57 -6.06
N ARG A 60 9.63 2.46 -6.25
CA ARG A 60 10.22 1.63 -7.33
C ARG A 60 9.81 0.16 -7.19
N TYR A 61 9.86 -0.38 -5.97
CA TYR A 61 9.39 -1.74 -5.69
C TYR A 61 7.90 -1.91 -6.01
N VAL A 62 7.06 -0.96 -5.58
CA VAL A 62 5.61 -1.01 -5.85
C VAL A 62 5.33 -0.94 -7.35
N GLN A 63 6.00 -0.04 -8.08
CA GLN A 63 5.86 0.03 -9.53
C GLN A 63 6.22 -1.29 -10.20
N GLU A 64 7.36 -1.92 -9.86
CA GLU A 64 7.76 -3.22 -10.42
C GLU A 64 6.81 -4.38 -10.04
N ARG A 65 6.10 -4.25 -8.91
CA ARG A 65 5.10 -5.22 -8.46
C ARG A 65 3.77 -5.07 -9.20
N VAL A 66 3.38 -3.84 -9.50
CA VAL A 66 2.12 -3.51 -10.18
C VAL A 66 2.26 -3.65 -11.70
N PHE A 67 3.34 -3.10 -12.26
CA PHE A 67 3.60 -2.96 -13.70
C PHE A 67 4.87 -3.71 -14.11
N ALA A 68 4.86 -5.04 -13.96
CA ALA A 68 5.99 -5.85 -14.39
C ALA A 68 6.25 -5.68 -15.90
N THR A 69 7.51 -5.83 -16.35
CA THR A 69 7.95 -5.57 -17.75
C THR A 69 7.11 -6.22 -18.86
N ALA A 70 6.38 -7.30 -18.57
CA ALA A 70 5.53 -8.01 -19.52
C ALA A 70 4.02 -7.87 -19.25
N CYS A 71 3.60 -6.98 -18.35
CA CYS A 71 2.18 -6.77 -18.10
C CYS A 71 1.56 -5.93 -19.22
N ASP A 72 0.31 -6.23 -19.55
CA ASP A 72 -0.55 -5.32 -20.28
C ASP A 72 -1.11 -4.28 -19.29
N PRO A 73 -0.72 -2.99 -19.39
CA PRO A 73 -1.14 -1.96 -18.44
C PRO A 73 -2.66 -1.77 -18.39
N GLU A 74 -3.38 -2.05 -19.50
CA GLU A 74 -4.84 -1.92 -19.55
C GLU A 74 -5.56 -2.99 -18.71
N ASN A 75 -4.86 -4.09 -18.38
CA ASN A 75 -5.41 -5.24 -17.67
C ASN A 75 -4.94 -5.34 -16.21
N VAL A 76 -4.25 -4.32 -15.70
CA VAL A 76 -3.80 -4.29 -14.30
C VAL A 76 -5.00 -4.02 -13.37
N ARG A 77 -5.36 -5.03 -12.56
CA ARG A 77 -6.42 -4.94 -11.54
C ARG A 77 -5.85 -5.30 -10.18
N MET A 78 -5.50 -4.29 -9.38
CA MET A 78 -4.79 -4.49 -8.11
C MET A 78 -5.47 -3.78 -6.94
N LEU A 79 -5.47 -4.45 -5.79
CA LEU A 79 -5.74 -3.86 -4.48
C LEU A 79 -4.41 -3.71 -3.74
N ILE A 80 -3.96 -2.47 -3.59
CA ILE A 80 -2.72 -2.11 -2.91
C ILE A 80 -3.02 -1.80 -1.44
N ASP A 81 -2.44 -2.55 -0.52
CA ASP A 81 -2.56 -2.37 0.93
C ASP A 81 -1.21 -1.94 1.54
N GLY A 82 -1.25 -0.85 2.29
CA GLY A 82 -0.11 -0.30 3.02
C GLY A 82 0.83 0.59 2.21
N PHE A 83 0.43 1.06 1.02
CA PHE A 83 1.15 2.04 0.21
C PHE A 83 0.19 3.05 -0.46
N PRO A 84 0.57 4.34 -0.57
CA PRO A 84 1.71 4.98 0.13
C PRO A 84 1.44 5.10 1.64
N ARG A 85 2.51 5.31 2.42
CA ARG A 85 2.41 5.56 3.88
C ARG A 85 2.58 7.02 4.27
N ASP A 86 3.06 7.83 3.33
CA ASP A 86 3.12 9.29 3.40
C ASP A 86 3.09 9.88 1.97
N ALA A 87 2.85 11.18 1.87
CA ALA A 87 2.83 11.90 0.59
C ALA A 87 4.19 11.86 -0.14
N GLN A 88 5.31 11.79 0.58
CA GLN A 88 6.65 11.80 -0.03
C GLN A 88 6.92 10.58 -0.90
N ARG A 89 6.31 9.43 -0.61
CA ARG A 89 6.40 8.22 -1.43
C ARG A 89 5.41 8.19 -2.59
N TRP A 90 4.39 9.04 -2.57
CA TRP A 90 3.40 9.12 -3.63
C TRP A 90 3.97 9.71 -4.91
N THR A 91 4.64 10.87 -4.84
CA THR A 91 5.18 11.55 -6.03
C THR A 91 6.13 10.67 -6.84
N PRO A 92 7.16 10.02 -6.25
CA PRO A 92 8.05 9.17 -7.03
C PRO A 92 7.34 7.95 -7.62
N PHE A 93 6.28 7.45 -6.97
CA PHE A 93 5.49 6.35 -7.52
C PHE A 93 4.76 6.77 -8.79
N VAL A 94 4.10 7.93 -8.77
CA VAL A 94 3.42 8.46 -9.95
C VAL A 94 4.42 8.67 -11.10
N GLU A 95 5.60 9.22 -10.81
CA GLU A 95 6.68 9.40 -11.79
C GLU A 95 7.15 8.06 -12.39
N PHE A 96 7.37 7.03 -11.57
CA PHE A 96 7.77 5.71 -12.07
C PHE A 96 6.65 5.00 -12.82
N ALA A 97 5.40 5.22 -12.43
CA ALA A 97 4.25 4.58 -13.02
C ALA A 97 3.76 5.27 -14.31
N GLU A 98 4.10 6.55 -14.54
CA GLU A 98 3.64 7.37 -15.67
C GLU A 98 3.64 6.64 -17.04
N PRO A 99 4.67 5.86 -17.42
CA PRO A 99 4.67 5.15 -18.70
C PRO A 99 3.57 4.08 -18.84
N TYR A 100 3.03 3.60 -17.73
CA TYR A 100 2.09 2.49 -17.66
C TYR A 100 0.71 2.92 -17.15
N TRP A 101 0.67 3.93 -16.29
CA TRP A 101 -0.52 4.34 -15.57
C TRP A 101 -0.41 5.78 -15.08
N MET A 102 -1.53 6.49 -15.15
CA MET A 102 -1.68 7.79 -14.52
C MET A 102 -2.86 7.77 -13.54
N PRO A 103 -2.72 8.46 -12.39
CA PRO A 103 -3.82 8.81 -11.52
C PRO A 103 -5.03 9.35 -12.29
N SER A 104 -6.23 8.83 -11.99
CA SER A 104 -7.48 9.31 -12.59
C SER A 104 -8.67 8.98 -11.71
N ARG A 105 -9.85 9.50 -12.06
CA ARG A 105 -11.11 9.24 -11.34
C ARG A 105 -11.52 7.76 -11.35
N LYS A 106 -10.94 6.94 -12.22
CA LYS A 106 -11.15 5.48 -12.26
C LYS A 106 -10.32 4.75 -11.20
N SER A 107 -9.34 5.41 -10.59
CA SER A 107 -8.53 4.87 -9.51
C SER A 107 -9.11 5.27 -8.16
N LEU A 108 -9.25 4.29 -7.28
CA LEU A 108 -9.97 4.43 -6.02
C LEU A 108 -9.00 4.44 -4.85
N LEU A 109 -9.17 5.42 -3.96
CA LEU A 109 -8.52 5.47 -2.66
C LEU A 109 -9.56 5.14 -1.59
N ILE A 110 -9.37 4.05 -0.84
CA ILE A 110 -10.26 3.66 0.24
C ILE A 110 -9.63 4.04 1.57
N VAL A 111 -10.24 4.96 2.31
CA VAL A 111 -9.79 5.40 3.62
C VAL A 111 -10.67 4.78 4.69
N LEU A 112 -10.09 3.89 5.49
CA LEU A 112 -10.79 3.17 6.56
C LEU A 112 -10.57 3.89 7.90
N GLY A 113 -11.57 4.64 8.35
CA GLY A 113 -11.60 5.21 9.69
C GLY A 113 -11.82 4.12 10.73
N VAL A 114 -11.02 4.12 11.79
CA VAL A 114 -11.14 3.19 12.91
C VAL A 114 -10.84 3.92 14.22
N GLU A 115 -11.54 3.56 15.29
CA GLU A 115 -11.20 4.03 16.64
C GLU A 115 -9.87 3.42 17.10
N GLU A 116 -9.08 4.16 17.89
CA GLU A 116 -7.77 3.71 18.37
C GLU A 116 -7.90 2.41 19.16
N GLU A 117 -8.91 2.30 20.01
CA GLU A 117 -9.18 1.13 20.84
C GLU A 117 -9.41 -0.11 19.97
N VAL A 118 -10.23 0.02 18.93
CA VAL A 118 -10.53 -1.07 17.99
C VAL A 118 -9.28 -1.45 17.19
N ALA A 119 -8.50 -0.46 16.75
CA ALA A 119 -7.23 -0.71 16.07
C ALA A 119 -6.22 -1.42 16.99
N ARG A 120 -6.15 -1.02 18.26
CA ARG A 120 -5.28 -1.60 19.29
C ARG A 120 -5.66 -3.04 19.60
N GLU A 121 -6.94 -3.33 19.76
CA GLU A 121 -7.44 -4.70 19.96
C GLU A 121 -7.07 -5.60 18.78
N ARG A 122 -7.29 -5.12 17.54
CA ARG A 122 -6.90 -5.85 16.32
C ARG A 122 -5.40 -6.07 16.25
N PHE A 123 -4.62 -5.05 16.63
CA PHE A 123 -3.17 -5.13 16.68
C PHE A 123 -2.71 -6.18 17.70
N VAL A 124 -3.20 -6.15 18.94
CA VAL A 124 -2.78 -7.10 19.99
C VAL A 124 -3.09 -8.55 19.57
N ARG A 125 -4.21 -8.78 18.89
CA ARG A 125 -4.57 -10.12 18.38
C ARG A 125 -3.65 -10.64 17.27
N ARG A 126 -2.95 -9.75 16.56
CA ARG A 126 -2.12 -10.08 15.38
C ARG A 126 -0.64 -9.72 15.56
N GLY A 127 -0.30 -9.06 16.66
CA GLY A 127 0.99 -8.44 16.88
C GLY A 127 2.08 -9.48 16.97
N ARG A 128 3.24 -9.14 16.43
CA ARG A 128 4.44 -9.98 16.49
C ARG A 128 5.42 -9.40 17.52
N PRO A 129 6.37 -10.21 18.02
CA PRO A 129 7.43 -9.70 18.88
C PRO A 129 8.13 -8.49 18.25
N GLY A 130 8.24 -7.39 19.00
CA GLY A 130 8.87 -6.14 18.54
C GLY A 130 7.95 -5.14 17.84
N ASP A 131 6.67 -5.47 17.58
CA ASP A 131 5.75 -4.48 17.03
C ASP A 131 5.39 -3.39 18.06
N VAL A 132 5.33 -2.13 17.61
CA VAL A 132 5.04 -0.97 18.46
C VAL A 132 3.76 -0.27 17.97
N PHE A 133 2.66 -0.40 18.72
CA PHE A 133 1.36 0.15 18.32
C PHE A 133 1.30 1.68 18.38
N HIS A 134 1.40 2.26 19.59
CA HIS A 134 1.11 3.69 19.80
C HIS A 134 1.96 4.61 18.93
N ARG A 135 3.26 4.29 18.77
CA ARG A 135 4.15 5.03 17.87
C ARG A 135 3.62 5.03 16.43
N ARG A 136 3.32 3.85 15.88
CA ARG A 136 2.83 3.70 14.49
C ARG A 136 1.45 4.30 14.28
N PHE A 137 0.56 4.18 15.26
CA PHE A 137 -0.79 4.74 15.17
C PHE A 137 -0.77 6.27 15.17
N ARG A 138 0.04 6.87 16.05
CA ARG A 138 0.25 8.33 16.09
C ARG A 138 0.87 8.83 14.79
N GLU A 139 1.98 8.23 14.35
CA GLU A 139 2.64 8.58 13.08
C GLU A 139 1.64 8.52 11.90
N HIS A 140 0.84 7.45 11.81
CA HIS A 140 -0.19 7.33 10.78
C HIS A 140 -1.22 8.45 10.86
N THR A 141 -1.70 8.79 12.06
CA THR A 141 -2.73 9.82 12.27
C THR A 141 -2.23 11.21 11.88
N GLU A 142 -0.95 11.50 12.11
CA GLU A 142 -0.30 12.76 11.74
C GLU A 142 -0.12 12.89 10.22
N MET A 143 0.20 11.78 9.51
CA MET A 143 0.56 11.82 8.09
C MET A 143 -0.58 11.51 7.11
N ILE A 144 -1.67 10.87 7.56
CA ILE A 144 -2.70 10.35 6.64
C ILE A 144 -3.42 11.45 5.87
N THR A 145 -3.67 12.61 6.50
CA THR A 145 -4.37 13.74 5.84
C THR A 145 -3.59 14.22 4.63
N GLU A 146 -2.31 14.55 4.78
CA GLU A 146 -1.45 15.02 3.69
C GLU A 146 -1.32 13.96 2.58
N THR A 147 -1.29 12.68 2.95
CA THR A 147 -1.22 11.56 1.99
C THR A 147 -2.47 11.48 1.14
N VAL A 148 -3.65 11.55 1.77
CA VAL A 148 -4.95 11.52 1.08
C VAL A 148 -5.10 12.74 0.17
N GLU A 149 -4.74 13.94 0.66
CA GLU A 149 -4.80 15.17 -0.12
C GLU A 149 -3.89 15.12 -1.36
N ALA A 150 -2.67 14.58 -1.23
CA ALA A 150 -1.77 14.40 -2.36
C ALA A 150 -2.38 13.48 -3.45
N MET A 151 -2.97 12.37 -3.03
CA MET A 151 -3.62 11.41 -3.95
C MET A 151 -4.90 11.99 -4.60
N GLU A 152 -5.69 12.75 -3.85
CA GLU A 152 -6.87 13.46 -4.36
C GLU A 152 -6.50 14.54 -5.37
N LYS A 153 -5.42 15.29 -5.11
CA LYS A 153 -4.90 16.31 -6.02
C LYS A 153 -4.50 15.74 -7.38
N ASP A 154 -3.98 14.52 -7.39
CA ASP A 154 -3.66 13.79 -8.62
C ASP A 154 -4.88 13.10 -9.26
N GLY A 155 -6.06 13.25 -8.66
CA GLY A 155 -7.33 12.91 -9.29
C GLY A 155 -7.92 11.54 -8.92
N LEU A 156 -7.41 10.87 -7.89
CA LEU A 156 -8.03 9.65 -7.37
C LEU A 156 -9.41 9.95 -6.76
N THR A 157 -10.33 9.00 -6.93
CA THR A 157 -11.64 9.06 -6.28
C THR A 157 -11.54 8.46 -4.88
N THR A 158 -11.75 9.28 -3.84
CA THR A 158 -11.65 8.84 -2.44
C THR A 158 -12.98 8.37 -1.87
N CYS A 159 -13.00 7.16 -1.33
CA CYS A 159 -14.10 6.59 -0.55
C CYS A 159 -13.70 6.54 0.93
N ARG A 160 -14.30 7.39 1.77
CA ARG A 160 -14.06 7.42 3.21
C ARG A 160 -15.10 6.58 3.94
N LEU A 161 -14.64 5.58 4.69
CA LEU A 161 -15.45 4.73 5.55
C LEU A 161 -15.29 5.21 6.99
N GLY A 162 -16.37 5.78 7.55
CA GLY A 162 -16.38 6.33 8.91
C GLY A 162 -16.27 5.25 9.99
N LYS A 163 -15.96 5.68 11.21
CA LYS A 163 -15.77 4.81 12.38
C LYS A 163 -17.04 4.06 12.80
N GLU A 164 -18.20 4.63 12.48
CA GLU A 164 -19.53 4.06 12.76
C GLU A 164 -20.18 3.39 11.55
N SER A 165 -19.44 3.12 10.45
CA SER A 165 -20.08 2.70 9.21
C SER A 165 -20.74 1.31 9.33
N GLU A 166 -22.03 1.29 9.64
CA GLU A 166 -22.89 0.09 9.65
C GLU A 166 -23.09 -0.52 8.25
N ASN A 167 -22.54 0.10 7.19
CA ASN A 167 -22.81 -0.34 5.83
C ASN A 167 -21.55 -0.51 4.97
N LEU A 168 -20.60 -1.30 5.48
CA LEU A 168 -19.47 -1.83 4.71
C LEU A 168 -19.96 -2.49 3.40
N GLN A 169 -21.15 -3.11 3.44
CA GLN A 169 -21.83 -3.71 2.29
C GLN A 169 -22.18 -2.67 1.22
N ALA A 170 -22.84 -1.57 1.58
CA ALA A 170 -23.18 -0.50 0.64
C ALA A 170 -21.94 0.16 0.01
N VAL A 171 -20.82 0.24 0.74
CA VAL A 171 -19.57 0.75 0.15
C VAL A 171 -18.95 -0.28 -0.77
N VAL A 172 -18.95 -1.57 -0.42
CA VAL A 172 -18.52 -2.64 -1.34
C VAL A 172 -19.38 -2.64 -2.62
N GLU A 173 -20.67 -2.35 -2.53
CA GLU A 173 -21.60 -2.23 -3.67
C GLU A 173 -21.36 -0.96 -4.49
N SER A 174 -21.12 0.18 -3.84
CA SER A 174 -20.75 1.43 -4.52
C SER A 174 -19.42 1.31 -5.26
N LEU A 175 -18.46 0.58 -4.67
CA LEU A 175 -17.18 0.25 -5.31
C LEU A 175 -17.36 -0.71 -6.49
N ALA A 176 -18.40 -1.56 -6.49
CA ALA A 176 -18.71 -2.45 -7.62
C ALA A 176 -19.05 -1.64 -8.88
N GLN A 177 -19.91 -0.62 -8.73
CA GLN A 177 -20.34 0.25 -9.82
C GLN A 177 -19.18 1.05 -10.46
N LEU A 178 -18.08 1.25 -9.73
CA LEU A 178 -16.90 1.95 -10.21
C LEU A 178 -15.88 1.02 -10.89
N LEU A 179 -16.04 -0.30 -10.73
CA LEU A 179 -15.13 -1.34 -11.25
C LEU A 179 -15.73 -2.15 -12.41
N GLU A 180 -17.01 -1.92 -12.74
CA GLU A 180 -17.72 -2.40 -13.95
C GLU A 180 -17.51 -1.43 -15.13
#